data_AF-A0A1G0CWD3-F1
#
_entry.id   AF-A0A1G0CWD3-F1
#
_cell.length_a   1.000
_cell.length_b   1.000
_cell.length_c   1.000
_cell.angle_alpha   90.00
_cell.angle_beta   90.00
_cell.angle_gamma   90.00
#
_symmetry.space_group_name_H-M   'P 1'
#
loop_
_entity.id
_entity.type
_entity.pdbx_description
1 polymer ?
#
loop_
_entity_poly.entity_id
_entity_poly.type
_entity_poly.pdbx_seq_one_letter_code
_entity_poly.pdbx_strand_id
1 'polypeptide(L)'
;MQVVPQSLFNNDILTDTVAVEASKQLGTDHPTTAYRARLQGKPSAVVLEAIAPDGYSGKISLIIAIREDSSISGVRVVSHKETPGLGDYIEFARNRWIGVFDGASHARYKEDDWKVKKDGGQFDYMAGATISPRAIIKAVHKALHYYEENRSRLFAPAASSPSASNGNRPGVEVQEVKE
;
A
#
# COMPACT_ATOMS: atom_id res chain seq x y z
N MET A 1 7.21 12.53 -9.11
CA MET A 1 5.76 12.32 -9.41
C MET A 1 5.17 11.42 -8.34
N GLN A 2 4.22 11.95 -7.55
CA GLN A 2 3.62 11.32 -6.37
C GLN A 2 2.60 10.24 -6.74
N VAL A 3 2.37 9.23 -5.87
CA VAL A 3 1.34 8.19 -6.06
C VAL A 3 -0.08 8.66 -5.71
N VAL A 4 -0.19 9.65 -4.82
CA VAL A 4 -1.43 10.34 -4.47
C VAL A 4 -1.30 11.80 -4.94
N PRO A 5 -2.08 12.26 -5.93
CA PRO A 5 -2.10 13.67 -6.33
C PRO A 5 -2.46 14.60 -5.17
N GLN A 6 -1.84 15.77 -5.11
CA GLN A 6 -2.10 16.78 -4.07
C GLN A 6 -3.58 17.20 -3.98
N SER A 7 -4.31 17.14 -5.09
CA SER A 7 -5.74 17.45 -5.13
C SER A 7 -6.62 16.47 -4.33
N LEU A 8 -6.08 15.31 -3.94
CA LEU A 8 -6.81 14.31 -3.17
C LEU A 8 -6.70 14.51 -1.67
N PHE A 9 -5.88 15.43 -1.15
CA PHE A 9 -5.73 15.53 0.30
C PHE A 9 -5.28 16.90 0.80
N ASN A 10 -5.58 17.17 2.07
CA ASN A 10 -5.08 18.32 2.82
C ASN A 10 -4.63 17.97 4.26
N ASN A 11 -4.59 16.69 4.61
CA ASN A 11 -3.97 16.19 5.85
C ASN A 11 -2.47 15.92 5.66
N ASP A 12 -1.72 15.75 6.76
CA ASP A 12 -0.36 15.23 6.72
C ASP A 12 -0.39 13.68 6.65
N ILE A 13 -0.29 13.16 5.43
CA ILE A 13 -0.32 11.72 5.13
C ILE A 13 0.78 10.95 5.88
N LEU A 14 1.94 11.55 6.16
CA LEU A 14 3.05 10.85 6.79
C LEU A 14 2.77 10.53 8.27
N THR A 15 1.89 11.30 8.90
CA THR A 15 1.47 11.11 10.29
C THR A 15 0.11 10.44 10.43
N ASP A 16 -0.72 10.47 9.39
CA ASP A 16 -2.04 9.85 9.40
C ASP A 16 -1.96 8.39 8.93
N THR A 17 -1.57 7.51 9.83
CA THR A 17 -1.27 6.11 9.52
C THR A 17 -2.19 5.11 10.23
N VAL A 18 -2.19 3.88 9.73
CA VAL A 18 -2.79 2.71 10.38
C VAL A 18 -1.92 1.47 10.15
N ALA A 19 -1.79 0.63 11.17
CA ALA A 19 -1.09 -0.64 11.06
C ALA A 19 -1.85 -1.61 10.13
N VAL A 20 -1.10 -2.26 9.25
CA VAL A 20 -1.58 -3.33 8.39
C VAL A 20 -0.83 -4.59 8.77
N GLU A 21 -1.54 -5.56 9.35
CA GLU A 21 -0.98 -6.87 9.67
C GLU A 21 -0.40 -7.55 8.41
N ALA A 22 0.53 -8.49 8.63
CA ALA A 22 1.09 -9.31 7.57
C ALA A 22 -0.04 -9.96 6.75
N SER A 23 0.02 -9.84 5.42
CA SER A 23 -1.08 -10.22 4.53
C SER A 23 -0.56 -10.96 3.32
N LYS A 24 -1.08 -12.17 3.09
CA LYS A 24 -0.84 -12.94 1.87
C LYS A 24 -1.37 -12.25 0.61
N GLN A 25 -2.41 -11.42 0.72
CA GLN A 25 -2.92 -10.64 -0.40
C GLN A 25 -1.94 -9.52 -0.79
N LEU A 26 -1.31 -8.88 0.19
CA LEU A 26 -0.28 -7.86 -0.06
C LEU A 26 1.12 -8.46 -0.28
N GLY A 27 1.30 -9.77 -0.05
CA GLY A 27 2.60 -10.43 -0.15
C GLY A 27 3.56 -10.09 1.00
N THR A 28 3.07 -9.46 2.07
CA THR A 28 3.87 -9.05 3.24
C THR A 28 3.90 -10.16 4.29
N ASP A 29 5.06 -10.41 4.87
CA ASP A 29 5.30 -11.41 5.93
C ASP A 29 5.49 -10.77 7.32
N HIS A 30 5.41 -9.44 7.40
CA HIS A 30 5.46 -8.64 8.62
C HIS A 30 4.40 -7.53 8.57
N PRO A 31 4.01 -6.96 9.72
CA PRO A 31 3.17 -5.77 9.75
C PRO A 31 3.82 -4.61 8.98
N THR A 32 3.00 -3.87 8.24
CA THR A 32 3.38 -2.71 7.44
C THR A 32 2.54 -1.50 7.83
N THR A 33 2.86 -0.34 7.27
CA THR A 33 2.13 0.91 7.53
C THR A 33 1.31 1.29 6.32
N ALA A 34 0.01 1.51 6.51
CA ALA A 34 -0.82 2.18 5.53
C ALA A 34 -0.87 3.69 5.84
N TYR A 35 -0.73 4.50 4.80
CA TYR A 35 -0.75 5.97 4.91
C TYR A 35 -2.05 6.51 4.32
N ARG A 36 -2.76 7.33 5.08
CA ARG A 36 -4.13 7.75 4.75
C ARG A 36 -4.13 9.16 4.21
N ALA A 37 -4.68 9.30 3.01
CA ALA A 37 -5.01 10.57 2.43
C ALA A 37 -6.45 10.95 2.83
N ARG A 38 -6.61 12.18 3.28
CA ARG A 38 -7.91 12.75 3.62
C ARG A 38 -8.05 14.14 3.02
N LEU A 39 -9.22 14.40 2.48
CA LEU A 39 -9.62 15.72 2.01
C LEU A 39 -10.74 16.24 2.90
N GLN A 40 -10.51 17.36 3.58
CA GLN A 40 -11.47 17.98 4.50
C GLN A 40 -11.96 16.97 5.57
N GLY A 41 -11.03 16.17 6.10
CA GLY A 41 -11.31 15.14 7.11
C GLY A 41 -11.92 13.84 6.57
N LYS A 42 -12.38 13.80 5.31
CA LYS A 42 -12.98 12.61 4.70
C LYS A 42 -11.90 11.73 4.04
N PRO A 43 -12.01 10.39 4.12
CA PRO A 43 -11.17 9.47 3.34
C PRO A 43 -11.16 9.85 1.86
N SER A 44 -9.97 9.84 1.24
CA SER A 44 -9.84 10.11 -0.21
C SER A 44 -8.94 9.12 -0.92
N ALA A 45 -7.87 8.64 -0.27
CA ALA A 45 -7.03 7.55 -0.75
C ALA A 45 -6.27 6.89 0.40
N VAL A 46 -5.70 5.73 0.16
CA VAL A 46 -4.75 5.06 1.06
C VAL A 46 -3.56 4.56 0.25
N VAL A 47 -2.36 4.66 0.81
CA VAL A 47 -1.14 4.06 0.27
C VAL A 47 -0.86 2.80 1.04
N LEU A 48 -0.78 1.67 0.33
CA LEU A 48 -0.45 0.36 0.87
C LEU A 48 0.93 -0.07 0.37
N GLU A 49 1.67 -0.76 1.22
CA GLU A 49 2.86 -1.52 0.83
C GLU A 49 2.43 -2.89 0.31
N ALA A 50 3.07 -3.34 -0.78
CA ALA A 50 2.85 -4.67 -1.33
C ALA A 50 4.17 -5.26 -1.86
N ILE A 51 4.24 -6.58 -1.92
CA ILE A 51 5.37 -7.32 -2.47
C ILE A 51 4.86 -8.22 -3.57
N ALA A 52 5.43 -8.08 -4.77
CA ALA A 52 5.29 -9.07 -5.83
C ALA A 52 6.44 -10.08 -5.69
N PRO A 53 6.19 -11.32 -5.20
CA PRO A 53 7.26 -12.28 -4.93
C PRO A 53 7.85 -12.89 -6.22
N ASP A 54 7.07 -12.89 -7.30
CA ASP A 54 7.33 -13.64 -8.54
C ASP A 54 8.06 -12.80 -9.62
N GLY A 55 8.82 -11.78 -9.24
CA GLY A 55 9.64 -10.99 -10.18
C GLY A 55 10.79 -11.82 -10.77
N TYR A 56 11.28 -11.44 -11.95
CA TYR A 56 12.26 -12.24 -12.69
C TYR A 56 13.54 -12.52 -11.89
N SER A 57 14.07 -11.50 -11.21
CA SER A 57 15.29 -11.59 -10.39
C SER A 57 14.99 -11.58 -8.88
N GLY A 58 13.75 -11.90 -8.50
CA GLY A 58 13.27 -11.98 -7.13
C GLY A 58 12.16 -10.99 -6.82
N LYS A 59 11.93 -10.76 -5.52
CA LYS A 59 10.83 -9.92 -5.05
C LYS A 59 10.94 -8.46 -5.53
N ILE A 60 9.78 -7.88 -5.85
CA ILE A 60 9.62 -6.47 -6.20
C ILE A 60 8.76 -5.82 -5.12
N SER A 61 9.28 -4.82 -4.42
CA SER A 61 8.55 -4.05 -3.42
C SER A 61 7.82 -2.89 -4.09
N LEU A 62 6.55 -2.72 -3.75
CA LEU A 62 5.65 -1.74 -4.34
C LEU A 62 5.03 -0.86 -3.26
N ILE A 63 4.72 0.38 -3.63
CA ILE A 63 3.67 1.17 -3.00
C ILE A 63 2.51 1.35 -3.98
N ILE A 64 1.30 1.19 -3.49
CA ILE A 64 0.07 1.24 -4.28
C ILE A 64 -0.88 2.22 -3.60
N ALA A 65 -1.20 3.31 -4.29
CA ALA A 65 -2.19 4.27 -3.82
C ALA A 65 -3.56 3.93 -4.44
N ILE A 66 -4.56 3.73 -3.59
CA ILE A 66 -5.94 3.37 -3.96
C ILE A 66 -6.87 4.47 -3.45
N ARG A 67 -7.69 5.02 -4.34
CA ARG A 67 -8.69 6.03 -4.04
C ARG A 67 -9.88 5.43 -3.32
N GLU A 68 -10.69 6.31 -2.73
CA GLU A 68 -11.90 5.92 -2.01
C GLU A 68 -12.91 5.12 -2.84
N ASP A 69 -12.93 5.34 -4.16
CA ASP A 69 -13.76 4.66 -5.16
C ASP A 69 -13.17 3.33 -5.68
N SER A 70 -12.18 2.77 -4.98
CA SER A 70 -11.41 1.56 -5.37
C SER A 70 -10.64 1.71 -6.69
N SER A 71 -10.45 2.91 -7.23
CA SER A 71 -9.56 3.13 -8.37
C SER A 71 -8.12 3.37 -7.93
N ILE A 72 -7.17 2.86 -8.71
CA ILE A 72 -5.75 3.09 -8.45
C ILE A 72 -5.42 4.54 -8.77
N SER A 73 -4.89 5.24 -7.77
CA SER A 73 -4.31 6.57 -7.93
C SER A 73 -2.93 6.51 -8.56
N GLY A 74 -2.14 5.49 -8.23
CA GLY A 74 -0.85 5.22 -8.85
C GLY A 74 -0.06 4.10 -8.17
N VAL A 75 0.87 3.51 -8.91
CA VAL A 75 1.77 2.45 -8.43
C VAL A 75 3.22 2.89 -8.59
N ARG A 76 4.08 2.58 -7.61
CA ARG A 76 5.53 2.74 -7.74
C ARG A 76 6.26 1.51 -7.25
N VAL A 77 7.34 1.21 -7.96
CA VAL A 77 8.35 0.26 -7.50
C VAL A 77 9.28 0.98 -6.54
N VAL A 78 9.43 0.42 -5.34
CA VAL A 78 10.32 0.92 -4.28
C VAL A 78 11.68 0.26 -4.39
N SER A 79 11.72 -1.04 -4.64
CA SER A 79 12.96 -1.79 -4.85
C SER A 79 12.74 -3.07 -5.66
N HIS A 80 13.77 -3.49 -6.39
CA HIS A 80 13.81 -4.75 -7.14
C HIS A 80 15.26 -5.14 -7.44
N LYS A 81 15.45 -6.32 -8.07
CA LYS A 81 16.73 -6.81 -8.56
C LYS A 81 16.76 -7.12 -10.06
N GLU A 82 15.73 -6.67 -10.78
CA GLU A 82 15.60 -6.87 -12.23
C GLU A 82 16.84 -6.44 -13.02
N THR A 83 17.04 -7.09 -14.16
CA THR A 83 18.19 -6.84 -15.04
C THR A 83 18.15 -5.42 -15.61
N PRO A 84 19.20 -4.59 -15.38
CA PRO A 84 19.28 -3.25 -15.96
C PRO A 84 19.17 -3.26 -17.49
N GLY A 85 18.39 -2.35 -18.05
CA GLY A 85 18.16 -2.22 -19.49
C GLY A 85 17.18 -3.23 -20.09
N LEU A 86 16.66 -4.19 -19.32
CA LEU A 86 15.65 -5.16 -19.78
C LEU A 86 14.40 -5.17 -18.90
N GLY A 87 14.58 -5.38 -17.59
CA GLY A 87 13.47 -5.50 -16.62
C GLY A 87 13.24 -4.25 -15.77
N ASP A 88 14.19 -3.32 -15.73
CA ASP A 88 14.13 -2.08 -14.94
C ASP A 88 13.17 -1.02 -15.50
N TYR A 89 12.54 -1.25 -16.65
CA TYR A 89 11.47 -0.37 -17.19
C TYR A 89 10.24 -0.31 -16.27
N ILE A 90 10.13 -1.19 -15.29
CA ILE A 90 9.13 -1.10 -14.23
C ILE A 90 9.35 0.11 -13.31
N GLU A 91 10.56 0.66 -13.27
CA GLU A 91 10.88 1.90 -12.57
C GLU A 91 10.32 3.09 -13.35
N PHE A 92 9.55 3.94 -12.65
CA PHE A 92 9.01 5.16 -13.24
C PHE A 92 10.08 6.08 -13.85
N ALA A 93 11.29 6.12 -13.27
CA ALA A 93 12.38 6.96 -13.74
C ALA A 93 13.00 6.46 -15.06
N ARG A 94 12.83 5.17 -15.39
CA ARG A 94 13.34 4.53 -16.61
C ARG A 94 12.29 4.54 -17.72
N ASN A 95 11.04 4.26 -17.36
CA ASN A 95 9.94 4.19 -18.30
C ASN A 95 8.60 4.48 -17.62
N ARG A 96 7.61 4.95 -18.39
CA ARG A 96 6.27 5.29 -17.89
C ARG A 96 5.33 4.08 -17.79
N TRP A 97 5.78 2.88 -18.12
CA TRP A 97 4.96 1.67 -18.15
C TRP A 97 4.19 1.44 -16.85
N ILE A 98 4.78 1.67 -15.67
CA ILE A 98 4.10 1.48 -14.38
C ILE A 98 2.81 2.33 -14.24
N GLY A 99 2.65 3.37 -15.07
CA GLY A 99 1.41 4.16 -15.16
C GLY A 99 0.23 3.46 -15.81
N VAL A 100 0.38 2.24 -16.35
CA VAL A 100 -0.75 1.44 -16.89
C VAL A 100 -1.85 1.18 -15.86
N PHE A 101 -1.53 1.29 -14.58
CA PHE A 101 -2.49 1.11 -13.49
C PHE A 101 -3.28 2.37 -13.14
N ASP A 102 -2.91 3.54 -13.66
CA ASP A 102 -3.59 4.80 -13.29
C ASP A 102 -5.07 4.75 -13.69
N GLY A 103 -5.96 4.82 -12.69
CA GLY A 103 -7.41 4.69 -12.86
C GLY A 103 -7.91 3.27 -13.17
N ALA A 104 -7.10 2.22 -12.95
CA ALA A 104 -7.57 0.84 -12.99
C ALA A 104 -8.35 0.48 -11.72
N SER A 105 -9.37 -0.38 -11.85
CA SER A 105 -10.23 -0.86 -10.76
C SER A 105 -11.01 -2.10 -11.22
N HIS A 106 -11.64 -2.83 -10.28
CA HIS A 106 -12.57 -3.92 -10.62
C HIS A 106 -13.87 -3.44 -11.29
N ALA A 107 -14.20 -2.14 -11.20
CA ALA A 107 -15.31 -1.55 -11.95
C ALA A 107 -14.96 -1.34 -13.44
N ARG A 108 -13.66 -1.17 -13.75
CA ARG A 108 -13.17 -0.93 -15.12
C ARG A 108 -12.68 -2.20 -15.81
N TYR A 109 -12.12 -3.14 -15.05
CA TYR A 109 -11.51 -4.37 -15.54
C TYR A 109 -12.09 -5.58 -14.81
N LYS A 110 -12.42 -6.63 -15.56
CA LYS A 110 -12.88 -7.90 -15.00
C LYS A 110 -11.70 -8.71 -14.46
N GLU A 111 -11.98 -9.72 -13.66
CA GLU A 111 -10.98 -10.64 -13.09
C GLU A 111 -9.95 -11.14 -14.13
N ASP A 112 -10.41 -11.59 -15.30
CA ASP A 112 -9.54 -12.14 -16.34
C ASP A 112 -8.70 -11.09 -17.08
N ASP A 113 -9.05 -9.80 -16.96
CA ASP A 113 -8.32 -8.70 -17.60
C ASP A 113 -6.99 -8.40 -16.89
N TRP A 114 -6.81 -8.84 -15.63
CA TRP A 114 -5.63 -8.61 -14.80
C TRP A 114 -4.43 -9.49 -15.17
N LYS A 115 -4.08 -9.46 -16.45
CA LYS A 115 -2.92 -10.13 -17.05
C LYS A 115 -2.29 -9.21 -18.10
N VAL A 116 -1.07 -9.53 -18.49
CA VAL A 116 -0.48 -8.86 -19.67
C VAL A 116 -1.28 -9.24 -20.93
N LYS A 117 -1.33 -8.35 -21.93
CA LYS A 117 -2.01 -8.60 -23.21
C LYS A 117 -1.55 -9.89 -23.90
N LYS A 118 -0.27 -10.27 -23.73
CA LYS A 118 0.27 -11.55 -24.24
C LYS A 118 -0.46 -12.78 -23.72
N ASP A 119 -1.01 -12.68 -22.50
CA ASP A 119 -1.65 -13.78 -21.79
C ASP A 119 -3.19 -13.60 -21.78
N GLY A 120 -3.72 -12.75 -22.68
CA GLY A 120 -5.15 -12.51 -22.85
C GLY A 120 -5.76 -11.46 -21.92
N GLY A 121 -4.95 -10.71 -21.15
CA GLY A 121 -5.43 -9.59 -20.33
C GLY A 121 -5.40 -8.23 -21.04
N GLN A 122 -5.49 -7.14 -20.27
CA GLN A 122 -5.60 -5.78 -20.81
C GLN A 122 -4.36 -4.90 -20.60
N PHE A 123 -3.37 -5.37 -19.84
CA PHE A 123 -2.21 -4.54 -19.48
C PHE A 123 -1.07 -4.70 -20.49
N ASP A 124 -0.54 -3.58 -20.97
CA ASP A 124 0.62 -3.56 -21.87
C ASP A 124 1.88 -4.13 -21.18
N TYR A 125 2.89 -4.47 -21.98
CA TYR A 125 4.16 -5.02 -21.52
C TYR A 125 5.27 -4.72 -22.54
N MET A 126 6.53 -4.82 -22.13
CA MET A 126 7.67 -4.78 -23.06
C MET A 126 7.99 -6.18 -23.59
N ALA A 127 8.10 -6.31 -24.90
CA ALA A 127 8.47 -7.57 -25.55
C ALA A 127 9.80 -8.10 -25.00
N GLY A 128 9.86 -9.40 -24.71
CA GLY A 128 11.04 -10.03 -24.11
C GLY A 128 11.15 -9.90 -22.58
N ALA A 129 10.33 -9.07 -21.92
CA ALA A 129 10.42 -8.82 -20.48
C ALA A 129 9.05 -8.88 -19.78
N THR A 130 8.35 -10.01 -19.90
CA THR A 130 6.96 -10.19 -19.39
C THR A 130 6.85 -10.72 -17.97
N ILE A 131 7.92 -11.28 -17.39
CA ILE A 131 7.83 -11.95 -16.07
C ILE A 131 7.50 -10.94 -14.96
N SER A 132 8.23 -9.82 -14.90
CA SER A 132 8.04 -8.80 -13.86
C SER A 132 6.72 -8.03 -13.98
N PRO A 133 6.25 -7.66 -15.19
CA PRO A 133 4.88 -7.18 -15.38
C PRO A 133 3.81 -8.10 -14.83
N ARG A 134 3.89 -9.41 -15.08
CA ARG A 134 2.92 -10.38 -14.57
C ARG A 134 2.89 -10.38 -13.05
N ALA A 135 4.07 -10.36 -12.42
CA ALA A 135 4.19 -10.31 -10.97
C ALA A 135 3.56 -9.03 -10.40
N ILE A 136 3.85 -7.87 -11.00
CA ILE A 136 3.31 -6.58 -10.56
C ILE A 136 1.79 -6.53 -10.77
N ILE A 137 1.27 -6.91 -11.94
CA ILE A 137 -0.18 -6.93 -12.21
C ILE A 137 -0.91 -7.79 -11.18
N LYS A 138 -0.39 -9.00 -10.90
CA LYS A 138 -0.95 -9.90 -9.88
C LYS A 138 -0.94 -9.29 -8.48
N ALA A 139 0.15 -8.62 -8.08
CA ALA A 139 0.24 -7.98 -6.77
C ALA A 139 -0.71 -6.79 -6.65
N VAL A 140 -0.82 -5.97 -7.70
CA VAL A 140 -1.74 -4.83 -7.76
C VAL A 140 -3.20 -5.29 -7.69
N HIS A 141 -3.55 -6.33 -8.45
CA HIS A 141 -4.89 -6.93 -8.42
C HIS A 141 -5.27 -7.40 -7.01
N LYS A 142 -4.36 -8.14 -6.35
CA LYS A 142 -4.59 -8.60 -4.97
C LYS A 142 -4.68 -7.45 -3.96
N ALA A 143 -3.94 -6.37 -4.16
CA ALA A 143 -4.01 -5.19 -3.29
C ALA A 143 -5.38 -4.49 -3.39
N LEU A 144 -6.03 -4.50 -4.57
CA LEU A 144 -7.40 -4.01 -4.71
C LEU A 144 -8.39 -4.87 -3.93
N HIS A 145 -8.32 -6.20 -4.03
CA HIS A 145 -9.17 -7.07 -3.21
C HIS A 145 -8.95 -6.84 -1.71
N TYR A 146 -7.69 -6.73 -1.29
CA TYR A 146 -7.36 -6.42 0.10
C TYR A 146 -8.00 -5.10 0.55
N TYR A 147 -7.89 -4.06 -0.28
CA TYR A 147 -8.50 -2.76 0.00
C TYR A 147 -10.01 -2.87 0.14
N GLU A 148 -10.70 -3.53 -0.79
CA GLU A 148 -12.15 -3.70 -0.78
C GLU A 148 -12.65 -4.43 0.47
N GLU A 149 -11.95 -5.48 0.88
CA GLU A 149 -12.27 -6.25 2.08
C GLU A 149 -11.96 -5.49 3.39
N ASN A 150 -11.00 -4.56 3.37
CA ASN A 150 -10.49 -3.88 4.57
C ASN A 150 -10.80 -2.38 4.63
N ARG A 151 -11.56 -1.82 3.67
CA ARG A 151 -11.76 -0.37 3.53
C ARG A 151 -12.19 0.32 4.83
N SER A 152 -13.15 -0.26 5.54
CA SER A 152 -13.62 0.29 6.83
C SER A 152 -12.51 0.36 7.89
N ARG A 153 -11.66 -0.67 7.98
CA ARG A 153 -10.53 -0.72 8.93
C ARG A 153 -9.43 0.25 8.53
N LEU A 154 -9.13 0.34 7.24
CA LEU A 154 -8.09 1.23 6.70
C LEU A 154 -8.39 2.71 6.99
N PHE A 155 -9.66 3.10 7.08
CA PHE A 155 -10.05 4.48 7.36
C PHE A 155 -10.64 4.73 8.76
N ALA A 156 -10.71 3.70 9.60
CA ALA A 156 -11.16 3.84 10.98
C ALA A 156 -10.34 4.91 11.72
N PRO A 157 -10.94 5.70 12.62
CA PRO A 157 -10.19 6.62 13.47
C PRO A 157 -9.04 5.88 14.14
N ALA A 158 -7.87 6.50 14.25
CA ALA A 158 -6.79 5.91 15.04
C ALA A 158 -7.36 5.63 16.44
N ALA A 159 -7.35 4.37 16.87
CA ALA A 159 -7.70 4.04 18.25
C ALA A 159 -6.73 4.84 19.11
N SER A 160 -7.25 5.79 19.88
CA SER A 160 -6.46 6.47 20.91
C SER A 160 -5.94 5.39 21.83
N SER A 161 -4.64 5.06 21.72
CA SER A 161 -3.98 4.25 22.74
C SER A 161 -4.29 4.88 24.10
N PRO A 162 -4.72 4.11 25.11
CA PRO A 162 -4.97 4.67 26.42
C PRO A 162 -3.65 5.27 26.92
N SER A 163 -3.61 6.60 27.00
CA SER A 163 -2.55 7.31 27.69
C SER A 163 -2.52 6.72 29.09
N ALA A 164 -1.41 6.08 29.45
CA ALA A 164 -1.18 5.59 30.80
C ALA A 164 -1.40 6.77 31.77
N SER A 165 -2.54 6.77 32.45
CA SER A 165 -2.86 7.76 33.45
C SER A 165 -1.95 7.52 34.64
N ASN A 166 -1.09 8.51 34.90
CA ASN A 166 -0.35 8.77 36.13
C ASN A 166 -0.75 7.90 37.32
N GLY A 167 0.17 7.02 37.72
CA GLY A 167 0.20 6.45 39.06
C GLY A 167 0.47 7.55 40.07
N ASN A 168 -0.59 8.16 40.58
CA ASN A 168 -0.56 8.98 41.78
C ASN A 168 -0.16 8.08 42.96
N ARG A 169 1.11 8.14 43.38
CA ARG A 169 1.57 7.52 44.63
C ARG A 169 1.09 8.38 45.80
N PRO A 170 0.26 7.88 46.73
CA PRO A 170 0.10 8.53 48.02
C PRO A 170 1.33 8.26 48.89
N GLY A 171 1.67 9.25 49.72
CA GLY A 171 2.88 9.37 50.50
C GLY A 171 3.13 8.27 51.52
N VAL A 172 4.41 8.18 51.89
CA VAL A 172 4.97 7.35 52.95
C VAL A 172 4.50 7.91 54.29
N GLU A 173 3.80 7.10 55.09
CA GLU A 173 3.58 7.37 56.51
C GLU A 173 4.53 6.49 57.33
N VAL A 174 5.40 7.15 58.10
CA VAL A 174 6.35 6.54 59.02
C VAL A 174 5.65 6.39 60.35
N GLN A 175 5.55 5.18 60.91
CA GLN A 175 5.09 4.96 62.29
C GLN A 175 6.27 4.59 63.18
N GLU A 176 6.50 5.46 64.17
CA GLU A 176 7.33 5.25 65.36
C GLU A 176 6.82 4.06 66.18
N VAL A 177 7.71 3.15 66.56
CA VAL A 177 7.47 2.13 67.58
C VAL A 177 8.11 2.58 68.89
N LYS A 178 7.27 2.79 69.92
CA LYS A 178 7.65 2.83 71.33
C LYS A 178 7.07 1.60 72.00
N GLU A 179 7.94 0.70 72.45
CA GLU A 179 8.08 0.16 73.82
C GLU A 179 9.27 -0.81 73.87
#